data_AF-A0A0N7JTZ6-F1
#
_entry.id   AF-A0A0N7JTZ6-F1
#
_cell.length_a   1.000
_cell.length_b   1.000
_cell.length_c   1.000
_cell.angle_alpha   90.00
_cell.angle_beta   90.00
_cell.angle_gamma   90.00
#
_symmetry.space_group_name_H-M   'P 1'
#
loop_
_entity.id
_entity.type
_entity.pdbx_description
1 polymer ?
#
loop_
_entity_poly.entity_id
_entity_poly.type
_entity_poly.pdbx_seq_one_letter_code
_entity_poly.pdbx_strand_id
1 'polypeptide(L)'
;MTGQPMQHVSSSAMRRLSPDTQIANVEAEVRRHPAQAAHRWALFQWLCVTYQWPRAMQQLQVYAQLEPSRAPVAQACRDLVRAELWRAKVMAGLQEPGLVFDGSPEWMGGMLDALRLAAKGQLDASDDARERALDLAPLVTGRAAGRTFDWIGDSDSRLGPVCEVMSAGRYRWLALADIRALRIERPLTLIDLVWASCTLTLKDGTVVRGFMPARYPISADQAEQVPQALQLGSETIWREAGRTGVIASGRKTWATSAGDFDLFELADCWFGDDEVNGSGAHRDAAMGVAR
;
A
#
# COMPACT_ATOMS: atom_id res chain seq x y z
N MET A 1 -6.24 34.21 11.13
CA MET A 1 -7.36 33.23 11.05
C MET A 1 -6.78 31.87 11.38
N THR A 2 -7.17 31.36 12.53
CA THR A 2 -6.62 30.18 13.22
C THR A 2 -6.91 28.90 12.45
N GLY A 3 -5.85 28.18 12.05
CA GLY A 3 -5.95 26.83 11.50
C GLY A 3 -6.49 25.87 12.55
N GLN A 4 -7.61 25.22 12.25
CA GLN A 4 -8.08 24.09 13.05
C GLN A 4 -7.11 22.92 12.90
N PRO A 5 -6.70 22.26 14.00
CA PRO A 5 -5.91 21.04 13.92
C PRO A 5 -6.77 19.90 13.35
N MET A 6 -6.27 19.23 12.32
CA MET A 6 -6.86 17.97 11.84
C MET A 6 -6.75 16.93 12.95
N GLN A 7 -7.89 16.38 13.35
CA GLN A 7 -8.01 15.44 14.45
C GLN A 7 -7.27 14.15 14.12
N HIS A 8 -6.33 13.74 14.98
CA HIS A 8 -5.78 12.40 14.99
C HIS A 8 -6.91 11.38 15.17
N VAL A 9 -7.24 10.62 14.14
CA VAL A 9 -8.29 9.59 14.22
C VAL A 9 -7.69 8.33 14.84
N SER A 10 -8.08 8.02 16.08
CA SER A 10 -7.70 6.77 16.76
C SER A 10 -8.35 5.55 16.06
N SER A 11 -7.67 4.41 16.06
CA SER A 11 -8.14 3.13 15.50
C SER A 11 -9.51 2.67 16.03
N SER A 12 -9.89 3.08 17.24
CA SER A 12 -11.18 2.82 17.87
C SER A 12 -12.34 3.72 17.38
N ALA A 13 -12.02 4.90 16.82
CA ALA A 13 -12.99 5.79 16.19
C ALA A 13 -13.30 5.36 14.75
N MET A 14 -12.30 4.85 14.01
CA MET A 14 -12.47 4.32 12.65
C MET A 14 -13.44 3.13 12.58
N ARG A 15 -13.45 2.24 13.57
CA ARG A 15 -14.39 1.09 13.61
C ARG A 15 -15.87 1.49 13.69
N ARG A 16 -16.19 2.76 14.01
CA ARG A 16 -17.57 3.28 14.13
C ARG A 16 -18.03 4.09 12.92
N LEU A 17 -17.18 4.32 11.92
CA LEU A 17 -17.48 5.17 10.76
C LEU A 17 -18.01 4.36 9.58
N SER A 18 -19.32 4.26 9.39
CA SER A 18 -19.91 3.69 8.17
C SER A 18 -19.47 4.50 6.93
N PRO A 19 -18.66 3.93 6.00
CA PRO A 19 -18.16 4.66 4.84
C PRO A 19 -19.29 5.21 3.98
N ASP A 20 -20.36 4.43 3.78
CA ASP A 20 -21.54 4.86 3.01
C ASP A 20 -22.24 6.07 3.66
N THR A 21 -22.39 6.05 5.00
CA THR A 21 -22.95 7.19 5.73
C THR A 21 -22.07 8.43 5.58
N GLN A 22 -20.74 8.27 5.64
CA GLN A 22 -19.81 9.38 5.47
C GLN A 22 -19.84 9.93 4.05
N ILE A 23 -19.91 9.08 3.03
CA ILE A 23 -20.08 9.48 1.63
C ILE A 23 -21.37 10.30 1.47
N ALA A 24 -22.51 9.80 1.96
CA ALA A 24 -23.79 10.50 1.86
C ALA A 24 -23.78 11.87 2.57
N ASN A 25 -23.16 11.94 3.75
CA ASN A 25 -23.00 13.19 4.49
C ASN A 25 -22.14 14.21 3.72
N VAL A 26 -20.98 13.78 3.22
CA VAL A 26 -20.09 14.69 2.47
C VAL A 26 -20.71 15.09 1.13
N GLU A 27 -21.48 14.23 0.47
CA GLU A 27 -22.26 14.59 -0.72
C GLU A 27 -23.33 15.67 -0.43
N ALA A 28 -23.97 15.62 0.73
CA ALA A 28 -24.89 16.66 1.16
C ALA A 28 -24.16 18.01 1.35
N GLU A 29 -22.97 17.99 1.96
CA GLU A 29 -22.12 19.18 2.11
C GLU A 29 -21.64 19.74 0.77
N VAL A 30 -21.25 18.86 -0.16
CA VAL A 30 -20.91 19.26 -1.53
C VAL A 30 -22.09 19.93 -2.24
N ARG A 31 -23.33 19.46 -2.04
CA ARG A 31 -24.53 20.07 -2.62
C ARG A 31 -24.84 21.43 -1.99
N ARG A 32 -24.66 21.58 -0.67
CA ARG A 32 -24.88 22.84 0.05
C ARG A 32 -23.81 23.88 -0.27
N HIS A 33 -22.57 23.45 -0.43
CA HIS A 33 -21.39 24.31 -0.57
C HIS A 33 -20.52 23.87 -1.77
N PRO A 34 -21.02 23.95 -3.02
CA PRO A 34 -20.36 23.36 -4.19
C PRO A 34 -19.00 23.98 -4.55
N ALA A 35 -18.75 25.23 -4.14
CA ALA A 35 -17.50 25.95 -4.35
C ALA A 35 -16.43 25.65 -3.26
N GLN A 36 -16.78 24.93 -2.20
CA GLN A 36 -15.86 24.61 -1.12
C GLN A 36 -15.00 23.39 -1.49
N ALA A 37 -13.75 23.62 -1.91
CA ALA A 37 -12.83 22.57 -2.36
C ALA A 37 -12.60 21.46 -1.31
N ALA A 38 -12.60 21.80 -0.02
CA ALA A 38 -12.39 20.85 1.07
C ALA A 38 -13.40 19.68 1.08
N HIS A 39 -14.67 19.92 0.70
CA HIS A 39 -15.66 18.85 0.63
C HIS A 39 -15.41 17.92 -0.56
N ARG A 40 -14.92 18.44 -1.70
CA ARG A 40 -14.49 17.62 -2.84
C ARG A 40 -13.32 16.72 -2.47
N TRP A 41 -12.35 17.26 -1.73
CA TRP A 41 -11.22 16.49 -1.21
C TRP A 41 -11.66 15.40 -0.24
N ALA A 42 -12.55 15.71 0.71
CA ALA A 42 -13.09 14.72 1.63
C ALA A 42 -13.85 13.60 0.89
N LEU A 43 -14.69 13.95 -0.09
CA LEU A 43 -15.44 12.98 -0.87
C LEU A 43 -14.53 12.10 -1.72
N PHE A 44 -13.50 12.68 -2.35
CA PHE A 44 -12.46 11.94 -3.06
C PHE A 44 -11.85 10.84 -2.18
N GLN A 45 -11.44 11.17 -0.95
CA GLN A 45 -10.80 10.20 -0.06
C GLN A 45 -11.74 9.05 0.30
N TRP A 46 -12.99 9.34 0.66
CA TRP A 46 -13.98 8.29 0.96
C TRP A 46 -14.28 7.39 -0.24
N LEU A 47 -14.38 7.97 -1.44
CA LEU A 47 -14.58 7.19 -2.66
C LEU A 47 -13.39 6.27 -2.95
N CYS A 48 -12.16 6.68 -2.66
CA CYS A 48 -10.98 5.81 -2.74
C CYS A 48 -10.99 4.68 -1.70
N VAL A 49 -11.42 4.96 -0.47
CA VAL A 49 -11.60 3.93 0.58
C VAL A 49 -12.58 2.85 0.11
N THR A 50 -13.68 3.25 -0.53
CA THR A 50 -14.69 2.32 -1.06
C THR A 50 -14.45 1.88 -2.50
N TYR A 51 -13.25 2.08 -3.06
CA TYR A 51 -12.87 1.61 -4.40
C TYR A 51 -13.69 2.19 -5.57
N GLN A 52 -14.37 3.31 -5.36
CA GLN A 52 -15.20 4.00 -6.36
C GLN A 52 -14.35 4.93 -7.25
N TRP A 53 -13.35 4.35 -7.92
CA TRP A 53 -12.30 5.08 -8.65
C TRP A 53 -12.81 6.08 -9.69
N PRO A 54 -13.81 5.77 -10.53
CA PRO A 54 -14.31 6.74 -11.51
C PRO A 54 -14.93 7.98 -10.85
N ARG A 55 -15.68 7.79 -9.77
CA ARG A 55 -16.29 8.88 -9.00
C ARG A 55 -15.23 9.70 -8.27
N ALA A 56 -14.22 9.03 -7.70
CA ALA A 56 -13.10 9.69 -7.05
C ALA A 56 -12.36 10.63 -8.03
N MET A 57 -12.07 10.16 -9.24
CA MET A 57 -11.42 10.96 -10.29
C MET A 57 -12.22 12.21 -10.68
N GLN A 58 -13.56 12.11 -10.74
CA GLN A 58 -14.43 13.25 -11.00
C GLN A 58 -14.33 14.31 -9.88
N GLN A 59 -14.35 13.89 -8.61
CA GLN A 59 -14.20 14.83 -7.49
C GLN A 59 -12.83 15.51 -7.48
N LEU A 60 -11.78 14.75 -7.83
CA LEU A 60 -10.42 15.26 -7.91
C LEU A 60 -10.23 16.27 -9.05
N GLN A 61 -10.93 16.10 -10.17
CA GLN A 61 -10.95 17.07 -11.26
C GLN A 61 -11.57 18.40 -10.81
N VAL A 62 -12.73 18.36 -10.16
CA VAL A 62 -13.40 19.57 -9.64
C VAL A 62 -12.56 20.23 -8.53
N TYR A 63 -11.98 19.43 -7.63
CA TYR A 63 -11.07 19.93 -6.61
C TYR A 63 -9.90 20.74 -7.21
N ALA A 64 -9.26 20.23 -8.25
CA ALA A 64 -8.16 20.92 -8.92
C ALA A 64 -8.57 22.24 -9.60
N GLN A 65 -9.84 22.37 -10.01
CA GLN A 65 -10.38 23.62 -10.56
C GLN A 65 -10.65 24.66 -9.45
N LEU A 66 -11.13 24.21 -8.29
CA LEU A 66 -11.45 25.08 -7.15
C LEU A 66 -10.20 25.50 -6.35
N GLU A 67 -9.14 24.69 -6.36
CA GLU A 67 -7.88 24.92 -5.64
C GLU A 67 -6.66 24.77 -6.58
N PRO A 68 -6.43 25.71 -7.52
CA PRO A 68 -5.33 25.61 -8.50
C PRO A 68 -3.93 25.53 -7.85
N SER A 69 -3.74 26.14 -6.68
CA SER A 69 -2.49 26.06 -5.90
C SER A 69 -2.13 24.63 -5.47
N ARG A 70 -3.11 23.72 -5.38
CA ARG A 70 -2.92 22.30 -5.06
C ARG A 70 -3.05 21.37 -6.26
N ALA A 71 -2.98 21.89 -7.48
CA ALA A 71 -2.96 21.09 -8.70
C ALA A 71 -1.89 19.97 -8.70
N PRO A 72 -0.67 20.16 -8.16
CA PRO A 72 0.32 19.07 -8.05
C PRO A 72 -0.15 17.90 -7.17
N VAL A 73 -0.81 18.19 -6.05
CA VAL A 73 -1.39 17.16 -5.16
C VAL A 73 -2.49 16.40 -5.90
N ALA A 74 -3.37 17.12 -6.60
CA ALA A 74 -4.40 16.49 -7.40
C ALA A 74 -3.82 15.63 -8.53
N GLN A 75 -2.71 16.02 -9.14
CA GLN A 75 -2.04 15.21 -10.15
C GLN A 75 -1.43 13.93 -9.55
N ALA A 76 -0.73 14.04 -8.41
CA ALA A 76 -0.18 12.87 -7.72
C ALA A 76 -1.28 11.84 -7.37
N CYS A 77 -2.43 12.30 -6.85
CA CYS A 77 -3.57 11.44 -6.57
C CYS A 77 -4.18 10.80 -7.84
N ARG A 78 -4.23 11.52 -8.98
CA ARG A 78 -4.67 10.92 -10.25
C ARG A 78 -3.75 9.78 -10.67
N ASP A 79 -2.45 9.95 -10.50
CA ASP A 79 -1.47 8.94 -10.88
C ASP A 79 -1.51 7.73 -9.93
N LEU A 80 -1.79 7.93 -8.64
CA LEU A 80 -2.05 6.85 -7.69
C LEU A 80 -3.30 6.03 -8.07
N VAL A 81 -4.41 6.69 -8.42
CA VAL A 81 -5.62 5.98 -8.88
C VAL A 81 -5.34 5.16 -10.14
N ARG A 82 -4.57 5.72 -11.10
CA ARG A 82 -4.17 4.97 -12.31
C ARG A 82 -3.27 3.78 -11.98
N ALA A 83 -2.32 3.96 -11.07
CA ALA A 83 -1.45 2.88 -10.60
C ALA A 83 -2.25 1.78 -9.89
N GLU A 84 -3.30 2.11 -9.13
CA GLU A 84 -4.19 1.15 -8.49
C GLU A 84 -5.00 0.33 -9.52
N LEU A 85 -5.52 0.99 -10.56
CA LEU A 85 -6.20 0.30 -11.66
C LEU A 85 -5.25 -0.61 -12.44
N TRP A 86 -3.97 -0.25 -12.55
CA TRP A 86 -2.94 -1.11 -13.14
C TRP A 86 -2.61 -2.29 -12.23
N ARG A 87 -2.41 -2.04 -10.93
CA ARG A 87 -2.21 -3.04 -9.88
C ARG A 87 -3.30 -4.12 -9.92
N ALA A 88 -4.57 -3.73 -10.02
CA ALA A 88 -5.67 -4.67 -10.13
C ALA A 88 -5.53 -5.62 -11.34
N LYS A 89 -5.07 -5.12 -12.49
CA LYS A 89 -4.81 -5.94 -13.69
C LYS A 89 -3.62 -6.88 -13.50
N VAL A 90 -2.54 -6.42 -12.86
CA VAL A 90 -1.37 -7.25 -12.55
C VAL A 90 -1.77 -8.40 -11.64
N MET A 91 -2.48 -8.09 -10.55
CA MET A 91 -2.93 -9.06 -9.56
C MET A 91 -4.01 -10.02 -10.09
N ALA A 92 -4.65 -9.67 -11.21
CA ALA A 92 -5.54 -10.54 -11.99
C ALA A 92 -4.81 -11.34 -13.09
N GLY A 93 -3.48 -11.28 -13.16
CA GLY A 93 -2.68 -11.99 -14.18
C GLY A 93 -2.83 -11.44 -15.60
N LEU A 94 -3.37 -10.23 -15.76
CA LEU A 94 -3.68 -9.63 -17.07
C LEU A 94 -2.59 -8.68 -17.59
N GLN A 95 -1.72 -8.18 -16.71
CA GLN A 95 -0.65 -7.25 -17.01
C GLN A 95 0.58 -7.56 -16.15
N GLU A 96 1.71 -6.94 -16.47
CA GLU A 96 2.93 -6.99 -15.66
C GLU A 96 3.13 -5.71 -14.85
N PRO A 97 3.74 -5.78 -13.66
CA PRO A 97 4.14 -4.60 -12.92
C PRO A 97 5.31 -3.91 -13.62
N GLY A 98 5.51 -2.61 -13.34
CA GLY A 98 6.78 -1.98 -13.68
C GLY A 98 7.92 -2.55 -12.83
N LEU A 99 9.14 -2.48 -13.35
CA LEU A 99 10.35 -2.85 -12.61
C LEU A 99 11.10 -1.59 -12.15
N VAL A 100 11.84 -1.71 -11.05
CA VAL A 100 12.73 -0.65 -10.56
C VAL A 100 14.13 -0.78 -11.19
N PHE A 101 14.59 -2.01 -11.40
CA PHE A 101 15.83 -2.33 -12.09
C PHE A 101 15.55 -2.87 -13.49
N ASP A 102 16.59 -2.90 -14.32
CA ASP A 102 16.55 -3.58 -15.61
C ASP A 102 16.55 -5.09 -15.39
N GLY A 103 15.54 -5.76 -15.94
CA GLY A 103 15.32 -7.19 -15.74
C GLY A 103 14.64 -7.51 -14.40
N SER A 104 13.93 -8.63 -14.38
CA SER A 104 13.30 -9.18 -13.17
C SER A 104 14.00 -10.48 -12.82
N PRO A 105 14.29 -10.75 -11.52
CA PRO A 105 14.72 -12.07 -11.09
C PRO A 105 13.77 -13.16 -11.61
N GLU A 106 14.32 -14.33 -11.95
CA GLU A 106 13.55 -15.45 -12.51
C GLU A 106 12.36 -15.84 -11.63
N TRP A 107 12.58 -15.88 -10.31
CA TRP A 107 11.54 -16.22 -9.35
C TRP A 107 10.34 -15.24 -9.38
N MET A 108 10.58 -13.94 -9.60
CA MET A 108 9.49 -12.97 -9.74
C MET A 108 8.70 -13.21 -11.02
N GLY A 109 9.35 -13.65 -12.10
CA GLY A 109 8.68 -14.13 -13.31
C GLY A 109 7.76 -15.32 -13.03
N GLY A 110 8.25 -16.29 -12.25
CA GLY A 110 7.45 -17.43 -11.79
C GLY A 110 6.23 -17.04 -10.94
N MET A 111 6.34 -16.01 -10.08
CA MET A 111 5.20 -15.45 -9.34
C MET A 111 4.14 -14.85 -10.28
N LEU A 112 4.56 -14.15 -11.33
CA LEU A 112 3.64 -13.62 -12.35
C LEU A 112 2.99 -14.74 -13.18
N ASP A 113 3.72 -15.80 -13.49
CA ASP A 113 3.16 -16.99 -14.14
C ASP A 113 2.11 -17.68 -13.27
N ALA A 114 2.36 -17.80 -11.96
CA ALA A 114 1.38 -18.31 -11.02
C ALA A 114 0.09 -17.49 -11.03
N LEU A 115 0.17 -16.15 -11.10
CA LEU A 115 -1.00 -15.27 -11.25
C LEU A 115 -1.76 -15.53 -12.57
N ARG A 116 -1.05 -15.67 -13.69
CA ARG A 116 -1.66 -15.95 -15.01
C ARG A 116 -2.37 -17.31 -15.05
N LEU A 117 -1.77 -18.34 -14.43
CA LEU A 117 -2.35 -19.68 -14.35
C LEU A 117 -3.61 -19.69 -13.47
N ALA A 118 -3.56 -19.03 -12.31
CA ALA A 118 -4.71 -18.87 -11.43
C ALA A 118 -5.87 -18.15 -12.13
N ALA A 119 -5.57 -17.10 -12.90
CA ALA A 119 -6.58 -16.35 -13.68
C ALA A 119 -7.28 -17.20 -14.75
N LYS A 120 -6.65 -18.29 -15.21
CA LYS A 120 -7.22 -19.27 -16.15
C LYS A 120 -7.92 -20.44 -15.43
N GLY A 121 -7.99 -20.43 -14.10
CA GLY A 121 -8.54 -21.51 -13.29
C GLY A 121 -7.62 -22.73 -13.14
N GLN A 122 -6.35 -22.62 -13.55
CA GLN A 122 -5.37 -23.71 -13.49
C GLN A 122 -4.64 -23.70 -12.14
N LEU A 123 -5.37 -23.99 -11.06
CA LEU A 123 -4.87 -23.82 -9.69
C LEU A 123 -3.67 -24.73 -9.37
N ASP A 124 -3.68 -26.00 -9.73
CA ASP A 124 -2.54 -26.90 -9.47
C ASP A 124 -1.25 -26.41 -10.16
N ALA A 125 -1.37 -26.01 -11.43
CA ALA A 125 -0.23 -25.45 -12.17
C ALA A 125 0.24 -24.10 -11.59
N SER A 126 -0.70 -23.28 -11.08
CA SER A 126 -0.39 -22.05 -10.36
C SER A 126 0.40 -22.33 -9.09
N ASP A 127 -0.01 -23.34 -8.32
CA ASP A 127 0.67 -23.74 -7.09
C ASP A 127 2.08 -24.27 -7.38
N ASP A 128 2.22 -25.16 -8.37
CA ASP A 128 3.53 -25.67 -8.78
C ASP A 128 4.47 -24.56 -9.28
N ALA A 129 3.93 -23.55 -9.99
CA ALA A 129 4.71 -22.39 -10.42
C ALA A 129 5.15 -21.51 -9.23
N ARG A 130 4.25 -21.30 -8.26
CA ARG A 130 4.53 -20.52 -7.06
C ARG A 130 5.55 -21.21 -6.16
N GLU A 131 5.45 -22.52 -5.95
CA GLU A 131 6.42 -23.30 -5.18
C GLU A 131 7.82 -23.16 -5.77
N ARG A 132 7.99 -23.43 -7.07
CA ARG A 132 9.28 -23.27 -7.76
C ARG A 132 9.82 -21.84 -7.67
N ALA A 133 8.96 -20.84 -7.81
CA ALA A 133 9.35 -19.44 -7.67
C ALA A 133 9.85 -19.15 -6.25
N LEU A 134 9.10 -19.56 -5.23
CA LEU A 134 9.47 -19.31 -3.83
C LEU A 134 10.73 -20.08 -3.40
N ASP A 135 10.95 -21.30 -3.92
CA ASP A 135 12.19 -22.07 -3.69
C ASP A 135 13.43 -21.37 -4.25
N LEU A 136 13.28 -20.61 -5.34
CA LEU A 136 14.34 -19.80 -5.94
C LEU A 136 14.50 -18.42 -5.29
N ALA A 137 13.48 -17.95 -4.56
CA ALA A 137 13.51 -16.64 -3.95
C ALA A 137 14.45 -16.64 -2.73
N PRO A 138 15.33 -15.63 -2.59
CA PRO A 138 16.24 -15.56 -1.45
C PRO A 138 15.46 -15.33 -0.14
N LEU A 139 15.88 -16.01 0.93
CA LEU A 139 15.46 -15.65 2.28
C LEU A 139 16.06 -14.28 2.64
N VAL A 140 15.22 -13.40 3.19
CA VAL A 140 15.60 -12.04 3.55
C VAL A 140 15.52 -11.90 5.06
N THR A 141 16.68 -11.83 5.72
CA THR A 141 16.78 -11.48 7.13
C THR A 141 16.51 -10.00 7.33
N GLY A 142 16.12 -9.62 8.54
CA GLY A 142 15.94 -8.22 8.85
C GLY A 142 15.49 -7.95 10.28
N ARG A 143 15.12 -6.70 10.51
CA ARG A 143 14.68 -6.23 11.82
C ARG A 143 13.68 -5.09 11.68
N ALA A 144 12.66 -5.12 12.51
CA ALA A 144 11.64 -4.08 12.63
C ALA A 144 11.04 -4.10 14.04
N ALA A 145 10.60 -2.93 14.53
CA ALA A 145 9.91 -2.81 15.82
C ALA A 145 10.64 -3.50 17.01
N GLY A 146 11.98 -3.48 17.01
CA GLY A 146 12.80 -4.12 18.06
C GLY A 146 12.90 -5.64 17.98
N ARG A 147 12.41 -6.26 16.90
CA ARG A 147 12.43 -7.72 16.67
C ARG A 147 13.25 -8.02 15.42
N THR A 148 13.99 -9.13 15.44
CA THR A 148 14.71 -9.67 14.29
C THR A 148 13.93 -10.83 13.67
N PHE A 149 14.08 -11.04 12.37
CA PHE A 149 13.47 -12.15 11.64
C PHE A 149 14.45 -12.70 10.60
N ASP A 150 14.32 -13.99 10.29
CA ASP A 150 15.19 -14.74 9.39
C ASP A 150 14.63 -14.79 7.96
N TRP A 151 13.33 -14.52 7.82
CA TRP A 151 12.64 -14.36 6.55
C TRP A 151 11.49 -13.38 6.71
N ILE A 152 11.14 -12.72 5.61
CA ILE A 152 9.96 -11.88 5.48
C ILE A 152 9.32 -12.11 4.10
N GLY A 153 7.99 -12.12 4.09
CA GLY A 153 7.19 -12.08 2.88
C GLY A 153 5.88 -11.36 3.14
N ASP A 154 5.18 -10.99 2.08
CA ASP A 154 3.79 -10.59 2.18
C ASP A 154 2.94 -11.81 2.58
N SER A 155 1.98 -11.62 3.50
CA SER A 155 1.06 -12.68 3.92
C SER A 155 0.08 -13.12 2.82
N ASP A 156 0.00 -12.39 1.72
CA ASP A 156 -0.63 -12.83 0.47
C ASP A 156 0.38 -13.60 -0.38
N SER A 157 0.15 -14.91 -0.55
CA SER A 157 1.04 -15.80 -1.30
C SER A 157 1.18 -15.41 -2.78
N ARG A 158 0.33 -14.52 -3.33
CA ARG A 158 0.50 -13.99 -4.69
C ARG A 158 1.72 -13.08 -4.80
N LEU A 159 2.18 -12.50 -3.69
CA LEU A 159 3.31 -11.59 -3.64
C LEU A 159 4.56 -12.27 -3.05
N GLY A 160 4.44 -12.98 -1.93
CA GLY A 160 5.61 -13.58 -1.27
C GLY A 160 6.66 -12.51 -0.92
N PRO A 161 7.96 -12.70 -1.19
CA PRO A 161 9.01 -11.74 -0.87
C PRO A 161 9.10 -10.53 -1.83
N VAL A 162 7.95 -10.10 -2.37
CA VAL A 162 7.80 -8.90 -3.21
C VAL A 162 7.32 -7.71 -2.38
N CYS A 163 7.95 -6.56 -2.59
CA CYS A 163 7.50 -5.26 -2.14
C CYS A 163 6.79 -4.52 -3.28
N GLU A 164 5.50 -4.21 -3.07
CA GLU A 164 4.75 -3.31 -3.95
C GLU A 164 5.11 -1.85 -3.69
N VAL A 165 5.33 -1.05 -4.74
CA VAL A 165 5.50 0.41 -4.62
C VAL A 165 4.92 1.15 -5.82
N MET A 166 4.26 2.28 -5.57
CA MET A 166 3.81 3.24 -6.57
C MET A 166 4.79 4.42 -6.59
N SER A 167 5.58 4.51 -7.66
CA SER A 167 6.59 5.56 -7.81
C SER A 167 6.65 6.06 -9.25
N ALA A 168 6.82 7.37 -9.40
CA ALA A 168 6.76 8.09 -10.68
C ALA A 168 5.52 7.71 -11.52
N GLY A 169 4.36 7.64 -10.84
CA GLY A 169 3.05 7.34 -11.46
C GLY A 169 2.87 5.91 -11.97
N ARG A 170 3.75 4.98 -11.61
CA ARG A 170 3.66 3.57 -12.01
C ARG A 170 3.63 2.65 -10.79
N TYR A 171 2.83 1.60 -10.88
CA TYR A 171 2.85 0.48 -9.95
C TYR A 171 4.01 -0.45 -10.30
N ARG A 172 4.82 -0.80 -9.29
CA ARG A 172 6.06 -1.57 -9.46
C ARG A 172 6.17 -2.68 -8.42
N TRP A 173 6.85 -3.74 -8.82
CA TRP A 173 7.34 -4.78 -7.91
C TRP A 173 8.84 -4.62 -7.72
N LEU A 174 9.28 -4.90 -6.49
CA LEU A 174 10.68 -4.88 -6.09
C LEU A 174 10.91 -6.09 -5.18
N ALA A 175 12.02 -6.80 -5.35
CA ALA A 175 12.39 -7.86 -4.43
C ALA A 175 12.72 -7.27 -3.04
N LEU A 176 12.22 -7.87 -1.96
CA LEU A 176 12.66 -7.49 -0.60
C LEU A 176 14.18 -7.63 -0.43
N ALA A 177 14.79 -8.58 -1.15
CA ALA A 177 16.23 -8.81 -1.15
C ALA A 177 17.05 -7.64 -1.73
N ASP A 178 16.45 -6.73 -2.49
CA ASP A 178 17.15 -5.56 -3.05
C ASP A 178 17.02 -4.32 -2.16
N ILE A 179 16.18 -4.39 -1.13
CA ILE A 179 15.93 -3.29 -0.21
C ILE A 179 16.93 -3.41 0.95
N ARG A 180 17.58 -2.31 1.32
CA ARG A 180 18.37 -2.18 2.56
C ARG A 180 17.51 -1.66 3.71
N ALA A 181 16.68 -0.66 3.44
CA ALA A 181 15.78 -0.08 4.44
C ALA A 181 14.43 0.31 3.83
N LEU A 182 13.37 0.12 4.61
CA LEU A 182 12.01 0.53 4.31
C LEU A 182 11.52 1.42 5.45
N ARG A 183 11.01 2.60 5.09
CA ARG A 183 10.30 3.49 5.99
C ARG A 183 8.90 3.74 5.47
N ILE A 184 7.90 3.55 6.33
CA ILE A 184 6.47 3.78 6.06
C ILE A 184 5.97 4.81 7.07
N GLU A 185 5.41 5.90 6.56
CA GLU A 185 4.85 6.94 7.40
C GLU A 185 3.53 6.48 8.03
N ARG A 186 3.30 6.84 9.30
CA ARG A 186 2.03 6.56 9.97
C ARG A 186 0.89 7.33 9.30
N PRO A 187 -0.32 6.76 9.21
CA PRO A 187 -1.43 7.41 8.55
C PRO A 187 -1.86 8.66 9.33
N LEU A 188 -1.95 9.79 8.63
CA LEU A 188 -2.41 11.08 9.18
C LEU A 188 -3.80 11.45 8.69
N THR A 189 -4.15 10.97 7.50
CA THR A 189 -5.39 11.26 6.80
C THR A 189 -6.01 9.97 6.26
N LEU A 190 -7.28 10.06 5.83
CA LEU A 190 -8.01 8.91 5.35
C LEU A 190 -7.36 8.27 4.11
N ILE A 191 -6.74 9.08 3.26
CA ILE A 191 -6.09 8.58 2.03
C ILE A 191 -4.84 7.74 2.32
N ASP A 192 -4.19 7.95 3.46
CA ASP A 192 -3.01 7.18 3.87
C ASP A 192 -3.36 5.72 4.18
N LEU A 193 -4.64 5.43 4.47
CA LEU A 193 -5.17 4.06 4.61
C LEU A 193 -5.37 3.36 3.26
N VAL A 194 -5.22 4.09 2.15
CA VAL A 194 -5.22 3.55 0.79
C VAL A 194 -3.80 3.48 0.25
N TRP A 195 -3.04 4.56 0.40
CA TRP A 195 -1.67 4.69 -0.10
C TRP A 195 -0.77 5.24 1.01
N ALA A 196 -0.01 4.36 1.66
CA ALA A 196 0.92 4.75 2.71
C ALA A 196 2.18 5.37 2.08
N SER A 197 2.54 6.59 2.48
CA SER A 197 3.80 7.18 2.01
C SER A 197 4.98 6.34 2.49
N CYS A 198 5.90 6.02 1.58
CA CYS A 198 7.06 5.22 1.90
C CYS A 198 8.33 5.72 1.23
N THR A 199 9.46 5.43 1.87
CA THR A 199 10.80 5.60 1.32
C THR A 199 11.54 4.27 1.42
N LEU A 200 12.06 3.81 0.29
CA LEU A 200 12.89 2.62 0.17
C LEU A 200 14.32 3.07 -0.10
N THR A 201 15.28 2.55 0.66
CA THR A 201 16.69 2.63 0.35
C THR A 201 17.13 1.27 -0.16
N LEU A 202 17.59 1.21 -1.41
CA LEU A 202 18.05 -0.02 -2.05
C LEU A 202 19.48 -0.34 -1.65
N LYS A 203 19.92 -1.59 -1.86
CA LYS A 203 21.28 -2.03 -1.52
C LYS A 203 22.39 -1.29 -2.29
N ASP A 204 22.10 -0.82 -3.51
CA ASP A 204 23.00 0.02 -4.31
C ASP A 204 23.05 1.49 -3.83
N GLY A 205 22.25 1.86 -2.82
CA GLY A 205 22.14 3.23 -2.29
C GLY A 205 21.07 4.09 -2.96
N THR A 206 20.42 3.60 -4.02
CA THR A 206 19.30 4.30 -4.67
C THR A 206 18.16 4.52 -3.69
N VAL A 207 17.59 5.72 -3.69
CA VAL A 207 16.43 6.07 -2.86
C VAL A 207 15.17 6.14 -3.73
N VAL A 208 14.23 5.23 -3.49
CA VAL A 208 12.92 5.23 -4.15
C VAL A 208 11.89 5.82 -3.19
N ARG A 209 11.32 6.97 -3.58
CA ARG A 209 10.21 7.61 -2.87
C ARG A 209 8.91 7.30 -3.59
N GLY A 210 7.85 7.06 -2.83
CA GLY A 210 6.56 6.74 -3.40
C GLY A 210 5.51 6.42 -2.35
N PHE A 211 4.57 5.58 -2.75
CA PHE A 211 3.50 5.11 -1.89
C PHE A 211 3.37 3.60 -1.99
N MET A 212 3.20 2.93 -0.86
CA MET A 212 2.84 1.52 -0.82
C MET A 212 1.31 1.42 -0.78
N PRO A 213 0.69 0.50 -1.54
CA PRO A 213 -0.72 0.20 -1.32
C PRO A 213 -0.92 -0.30 0.11
N ALA A 214 -1.78 0.37 0.88
CA ALA A 214 -1.94 0.07 2.29
C ALA A 214 -2.88 -1.13 2.56
N ARG A 215 -3.56 -1.58 1.51
CA ARG A 215 -4.55 -2.67 1.53
C ARG A 215 -4.34 -3.59 0.35
N TYR A 216 -4.73 -4.85 0.50
CA TYR A 216 -4.79 -5.80 -0.61
C TYR A 216 -5.81 -5.37 -1.67
N PRO A 217 -5.57 -5.70 -2.95
CA PRO A 217 -6.53 -5.41 -4.00
C PRO A 217 -7.79 -6.25 -3.80
N ILE A 218 -8.95 -5.65 -4.02
CA ILE A 218 -10.22 -6.39 -4.05
C ILE A 218 -10.35 -7.02 -5.43
N SER A 219 -10.73 -8.29 -5.47
CA SER A 219 -11.05 -8.99 -6.72
C SER A 219 -12.43 -8.55 -7.24
N ALA A 220 -12.63 -8.58 -8.56
CA ALA A 220 -13.85 -8.02 -9.17
C ALA A 220 -15.16 -8.67 -8.65
N ASP A 221 -15.10 -9.94 -8.25
CA ASP A 221 -16.19 -10.72 -7.62
C ASP A 221 -16.53 -10.27 -6.19
N GLN A 222 -15.63 -9.56 -5.52
CA GLN A 222 -15.82 -9.05 -4.16
C GLN A 222 -16.31 -7.59 -4.11
N ALA A 223 -16.34 -6.89 -5.24
CA ALA A 223 -16.51 -5.43 -5.28
C ALA A 223 -17.86 -4.93 -4.73
N GLU A 224 -18.91 -5.76 -4.71
CA GLU A 224 -20.26 -5.33 -4.30
C GLU A 224 -20.50 -5.38 -2.79
N GLN A 225 -19.72 -6.14 -2.01
CA GLN A 225 -19.96 -6.37 -0.57
C GLN A 225 -18.68 -6.52 0.24
N VAL A 226 -17.72 -5.60 0.09
CA VAL A 226 -16.53 -5.61 0.95
C VAL A 226 -16.85 -5.06 2.34
N PRO A 227 -16.62 -5.84 3.41
CA PRO A 227 -16.83 -5.36 4.77
C PRO A 227 -16.08 -4.06 5.04
N GLN A 228 -16.74 -3.14 5.75
CA GLN A 228 -16.17 -1.85 6.13
C GLN A 228 -14.77 -1.98 6.78
N ALA A 229 -14.56 -3.01 7.59
CA ALA A 229 -13.29 -3.24 8.25
C ALA A 229 -12.13 -3.46 7.25
N LEU A 230 -12.40 -4.14 6.13
CA LEU A 230 -11.42 -4.35 5.06
C LEU A 230 -11.24 -3.07 4.23
N GLN A 231 -12.33 -2.34 3.97
CA GLN A 231 -12.25 -1.04 3.29
C GLN A 231 -11.41 -0.04 4.10
N LEU A 232 -11.60 0.06 5.41
CA LEU A 232 -10.79 0.96 6.25
C LEU A 232 -9.40 0.40 6.54
N GLY A 233 -9.10 -0.84 6.10
CA GLY A 233 -7.91 -1.56 6.48
C GLY A 233 -7.76 -1.65 7.99
N SER A 234 -8.85 -1.82 8.75
CA SER A 234 -8.80 -2.04 10.20
C SER A 234 -8.57 -3.50 10.57
N GLU A 235 -8.76 -4.40 9.61
CA GLU A 235 -8.60 -5.84 9.74
C GLU A 235 -7.94 -6.40 8.47
N THR A 236 -7.40 -7.60 8.61
CA THR A 236 -6.94 -8.45 7.51
C THR A 236 -7.63 -9.80 7.66
N ILE A 237 -8.14 -10.33 6.55
CA ILE A 237 -8.67 -11.70 6.47
C ILE A 237 -7.91 -12.47 5.42
N TRP A 238 -7.78 -13.77 5.63
CA TRP A 238 -7.08 -14.68 4.72
C TRP A 238 -8.03 -15.79 4.29
N ARG A 239 -7.94 -16.15 3.02
CA ARG A 239 -8.67 -17.28 2.43
C ARG A 239 -7.70 -18.17 1.67
N GLU A 240 -7.73 -19.45 1.98
CA GLU A 240 -6.96 -20.46 1.24
C GLU A 240 -7.50 -20.63 -0.19
N ALA A 241 -6.60 -20.85 -1.14
CA ALA A 241 -6.89 -21.07 -2.55
C ALA A 241 -5.84 -22.03 -3.15
N GLY A 242 -6.23 -23.28 -3.39
CA GLY A 242 -5.30 -24.33 -3.82
C GLY A 242 -4.45 -24.84 -2.66
N ARG A 243 -3.27 -25.40 -2.97
CA ARG A 243 -2.31 -25.93 -1.98
C ARG A 243 -1.46 -24.84 -1.34
N THR A 244 -1.05 -23.83 -2.12
CA THR A 244 -0.08 -22.81 -1.64
C THR A 244 -0.61 -21.38 -1.65
N GLY A 245 -1.79 -21.16 -2.24
CA GLY A 245 -2.42 -19.84 -2.25
C GLY A 245 -3.06 -19.51 -0.90
N VAL A 246 -2.61 -18.40 -0.30
CA VAL A 246 -3.34 -17.68 0.74
C VAL A 246 -3.60 -16.29 0.19
N ILE A 247 -4.86 -15.95 0.03
CA ILE A 247 -5.29 -14.67 -0.54
C ILE A 247 -5.75 -13.77 0.61
N ALA A 248 -5.06 -12.65 0.79
CA ALA A 248 -5.36 -11.72 1.86
C ALA A 248 -6.29 -10.60 1.36
N SER A 249 -7.10 -10.06 2.27
CA SER A 249 -8.00 -8.93 2.01
C SER A 249 -8.01 -8.00 3.23
N GLY A 250 -8.07 -6.69 3.02
CA GLY A 250 -7.94 -5.70 4.09
C GLY A 250 -6.52 -5.13 4.18
N ARG A 251 -6.02 -4.85 5.39
CA ARG A 251 -4.71 -4.20 5.60
C ARG A 251 -3.57 -5.09 5.09
N LYS A 252 -2.60 -4.49 4.39
CA LYS A 252 -1.39 -5.22 4.00
C LYS A 252 -0.65 -5.71 5.24
N THR A 253 -0.28 -6.98 5.26
CA THR A 253 0.32 -7.65 6.42
C THR A 253 1.53 -8.45 5.96
N TRP A 254 2.63 -8.31 6.69
CA TRP A 254 3.88 -9.03 6.44
C TRP A 254 3.96 -10.24 7.36
N ALA A 255 4.27 -11.41 6.81
CA ALA A 255 4.59 -12.62 7.55
C ALA A 255 6.10 -12.73 7.73
N THR A 256 6.56 -13.12 8.92
CA THR A 256 7.99 -13.30 9.24
C THR A 256 8.22 -14.50 10.16
N SER A 257 9.49 -14.92 10.35
CA SER A 257 9.82 -15.93 11.37
C SER A 257 9.53 -15.48 12.80
N ALA A 258 9.42 -14.17 13.03
CA ALA A 258 8.99 -13.58 14.30
C ALA A 258 7.46 -13.38 14.37
N GLY A 259 6.68 -13.91 13.43
CA GLY A 259 5.24 -13.68 13.34
C GLY A 259 4.89 -12.42 12.54
N ASP A 260 3.61 -12.07 12.58
CA ASP A 260 3.07 -11.10 11.62
C ASP A 260 3.24 -9.66 12.10
N PHE A 261 3.44 -8.77 11.13
CA PHE A 261 3.43 -7.33 11.33
C PHE A 261 2.44 -6.71 10.36
N ASP A 262 1.53 -5.90 10.88
CA ASP A 262 0.74 -5.07 9.99
C ASP A 262 1.63 -4.01 9.31
N LEU A 263 1.17 -3.45 8.19
CA LEU A 263 1.93 -2.49 7.40
C LEU A 263 2.52 -1.33 8.22
N PHE A 264 1.75 -0.80 9.18
CA PHE A 264 2.12 0.37 9.97
C PHE A 264 2.90 0.00 11.24
N GLU A 265 2.91 -1.28 11.63
CA GLU A 265 3.83 -1.82 12.64
C GLU A 265 5.25 -2.00 12.08
N LEU A 266 5.37 -2.29 10.77
CA LEU A 266 6.65 -2.37 10.05
C LEU A 266 7.20 -1.00 9.60
N ALA A 267 6.88 0.08 10.33
CA ALA A 267 7.13 1.46 9.91
C ALA A 267 8.60 1.80 9.66
N ASP A 268 9.54 1.20 10.39
CA ASP A 268 10.98 1.33 10.16
C ASP A 268 11.59 -0.07 10.17
N CYS A 269 12.06 -0.50 9.00
CA CYS A 269 12.58 -1.84 8.77
C CYS A 269 13.92 -1.81 8.04
N TRP A 270 14.83 -2.68 8.45
CA TRP A 270 16.15 -2.89 7.81
C TRP A 270 16.27 -4.36 7.41
N PHE A 271 16.88 -4.59 6.25
CA PHE A 271 17.05 -5.93 5.69
C PHE A 271 18.53 -6.25 5.47
N GLY A 272 18.87 -7.54 5.63
CA GLY A 272 20.23 -8.06 5.56
C GLY A 272 20.99 -7.94 6.89
N ASP A 273 22.19 -8.52 6.89
CA ASP A 273 23.02 -8.71 8.08
C ASP A 273 24.04 -7.59 8.29
N ASP A 274 23.97 -6.50 7.52
CA ASP A 274 24.90 -5.37 7.66
C ASP A 274 24.83 -4.87 9.12
N GLU A 275 25.86 -5.21 9.90
CA GLU A 275 26.05 -4.73 11.26
C GLU A 275 25.81 -3.23 11.29
N VAL A 276 24.89 -2.79 12.14
CA VAL A 276 24.75 -1.37 12.43
C VAL A 276 25.89 -0.97 13.35
N ASN A 277 27.07 -0.84 12.75
CA ASN A 277 28.12 0.02 13.28
C ASN A 277 27.64 1.47 13.08
N GLY A 278 26.84 1.92 14.04
CA GLY A 278 26.22 3.23 14.03
C GLY A 278 25.47 3.55 15.32
N SER A 279 25.98 3.13 16.48
CA SER A 279 25.63 3.76 17.74
C SER A 279 26.12 5.22 17.72
N GLY A 280 25.19 6.18 17.68
CA GLY A 280 25.42 7.56 18.13
C GLY A 280 25.55 8.63 17.05
N ALA A 281 24.45 8.98 16.37
CA ALA A 281 24.35 10.29 15.69
C ALA A 281 22.89 10.70 15.40
N HIS A 282 21.96 10.60 16.36
CA HIS A 282 20.65 11.30 16.27
C HIS A 282 20.07 11.64 17.66
N ARG A 283 20.93 12.09 18.57
CA ARG A 283 20.53 12.89 19.74
C ARG A 283 21.44 14.11 19.73
N ASP A 284 21.00 15.16 19.04
CA ASP A 284 21.33 16.58 19.24
C ASP A 284 21.08 17.37 17.95
N ALA A 285 19.81 17.68 17.70
CA ALA A 285 19.42 18.79 16.81
C ALA A 285 18.07 19.39 17.24
N ALA A 286 17.79 19.37 18.55
CA ALA A 286 16.64 20.02 19.16
C ALA A 286 17.09 20.87 20.35
N MET A 287 17.98 21.84 20.10
CA MET A 287 18.15 23.03 20.95
C MET A 287 18.86 24.13 20.16
N GLY A 288 18.22 25.30 20.08
CA GLY A 288 18.67 26.50 19.36
C GLY A 288 17.91 26.66 18.03
N VAL A 289 17.03 27.63 17.82
CA VAL A 289 17.15 29.05 18.18
C VAL A 289 15.77 29.60 18.50
N ALA A 290 15.65 30.19 19.68
CA ALA A 290 14.66 31.22 19.97
C ALA A 290 15.15 32.54 19.35
N ARG A 291 14.38 33.08 18.40
CA ARG A 291 14.01 34.50 18.23
C ARG A 291 13.23 34.68 16.94
#